data_AF-A0A0F9IV67-F1
#
_entry.id   AF-A0A0F9IV67-F1
#
_cell.length_a   1.000
_cell.length_b   1.000
_cell.length_c   1.000
_cell.angle_alpha   90.00
_cell.angle_beta   90.00
_cell.angle_gamma   90.00
#
_symmetry.space_group_name_H-M   'P 1'
#
loop_
_entity.id
_entity.type
_entity.pdbx_description
1 polymer ?
#
loop_
_entity_poly.entity_id
_entity_poly.type
_entity_poly.pdbx_seq_one_letter_code
_entity_poly.pdbx_strand_id
1 'polypeptide(L)'
;MSYGLKLYNTAGEQKIMTPDDATVLASGSLTMSDSLESGGAYGENVLLNNTYDENQLSVLVVPGRPNYNVTYSRWISGTLYYNTFYLDDAETYYTRNTTTGAMTTFSAGNLTVNNKSTWNPVLSVFPIAFWDKMGASTFSSIRLFAATCYLIRDPNNDTNLSLAGSASGSGGMNSPNNIKDNNTSTWYGQGCYVSFGNSCSWSYSAQVSFASKTITKTEIYHAPLSTISGGNYANGTYTVSLYYSGGWHSILTASWSGNYAPGPHTTNKTGHWKGVTIIRIVASGSAQANGGINTGSEHVTFELRAWGAGSSDDSENKIVYSIGSKGITTVDYMICRKRFTS
;
A
#
# COMPACT_ATOMS: atom_id res chain seq x y z
N MET A 1 -8.76 -14.39 50.73
CA MET A 1 -8.98 -13.38 49.67
C MET A 1 -7.72 -13.30 48.84
N SER A 2 -7.81 -13.40 47.52
CA SER A 2 -6.64 -13.28 46.65
C SER A 2 -6.29 -11.80 46.47
N TYR A 3 -5.07 -11.40 46.83
CA TYR A 3 -4.53 -10.06 46.61
C TYR A 3 -3.52 -10.10 45.46
N GLY A 4 -3.40 -9.02 44.69
CA GLY A 4 -2.48 -8.92 43.56
C GLY A 4 -3.13 -8.42 42.27
N LEU A 5 -2.30 -8.21 41.24
CA LEU A 5 -2.73 -7.76 39.92
C LEU A 5 -3.27 -8.95 39.13
N LYS A 6 -4.56 -8.90 38.74
CA LYS A 6 -5.17 -9.93 37.88
C LYS A 6 -4.76 -9.70 36.43
N LEU A 7 -4.06 -10.67 35.87
CA LEU A 7 -3.64 -10.71 34.47
C LEU A 7 -4.46 -11.78 33.75
N TYR A 8 -4.95 -11.46 32.56
CA TYR A 8 -5.62 -12.42 31.69
C TYR A 8 -4.80 -12.57 30.41
N ASN A 9 -4.60 -13.80 29.96
CA ASN A 9 -4.08 -14.03 28.61
C ASN A 9 -5.21 -13.96 27.56
N THR A 10 -4.86 -14.10 26.28
CA THR A 10 -5.81 -14.06 25.16
C THR A 10 -6.82 -15.20 25.18
N ALA A 11 -6.55 -16.29 25.90
CA ALA A 11 -7.48 -17.40 26.11
C ALA A 11 -8.42 -17.18 27.31
N GLY A 12 -8.28 -16.06 28.03
CA GLY A 12 -9.08 -15.75 29.23
C GLY A 12 -8.56 -16.42 30.51
N GLU A 13 -7.40 -17.07 30.48
CA GLU A 13 -6.81 -17.68 31.67
C GLU A 13 -6.29 -16.58 32.61
N GLN A 14 -6.64 -16.70 33.90
CA GLN A 14 -6.30 -15.72 34.91
C GLN A 14 -5.03 -16.13 35.67
N LYS A 15 -4.06 -15.21 35.78
CA LYS A 15 -2.96 -15.28 36.75
C LYS A 15 -3.04 -14.08 37.70
N ILE A 16 -2.87 -14.31 38.99
CA ILE A 16 -2.75 -13.23 39.97
C ILE A 16 -1.25 -13.02 40.21
N MET A 17 -0.74 -11.87 39.81
CA MET A 17 0.63 -11.46 40.12
C MET A 17 0.63 -10.85 41.52
N THR A 18 1.32 -11.52 42.44
CA THR A 18 1.52 -11.06 43.81
C THR A 18 2.88 -10.39 43.98
N PRO A 19 3.09 -9.62 45.07
CA PRO A 19 4.43 -9.13 45.44
C PRO A 19 5.48 -10.24 45.65
N ASP A 20 5.05 -11.49 45.84
CA ASP A 20 5.97 -12.62 45.95
C ASP A 20 6.52 -13.05 44.58
N ASP A 21 5.73 -12.86 43.51
CA ASP A 21 6.07 -13.18 42.11
C ASP A 21 6.92 -12.09 41.42
N ALA A 22 6.86 -10.86 41.92
CA ALA A 22 7.51 -9.72 41.31
C ALA A 22 7.90 -8.63 42.30
N THR A 23 9.03 -7.98 42.08
CA THR A 23 9.46 -6.81 42.87
C THR A 23 9.25 -5.55 42.06
N VAL A 24 8.48 -4.59 42.59
CA VAL A 24 8.36 -3.25 41.99
C VAL A 24 9.73 -2.57 42.09
N LEU A 25 10.31 -2.24 40.94
CA LEU A 25 11.58 -1.54 40.83
C LEU A 25 11.38 -0.02 40.84
N ALA A 26 10.32 0.45 40.19
CA ALA A 26 9.91 1.85 40.13
C ALA A 26 8.44 1.95 39.74
N SER A 27 7.77 2.99 40.21
CA SER A 27 6.39 3.31 39.85
C SER A 27 6.12 4.79 40.06
N GLY A 28 5.19 5.35 39.31
CA GLY A 28 4.74 6.73 39.49
C GLY A 28 4.04 7.27 38.27
N SER A 29 4.04 8.59 38.17
CA SER A 29 3.53 9.33 37.01
C SER A 29 4.67 10.11 36.35
N LEU A 30 4.69 10.18 35.03
CA LEU A 30 5.63 10.99 34.25
C LEU A 30 4.88 11.96 33.35
N THR A 31 5.44 13.15 33.19
CA THR A 31 5.03 14.09 32.15
C THR A 31 5.84 13.80 30.89
N MET A 32 5.15 13.60 29.77
CA MET A 32 5.77 13.31 28.48
C MET A 32 6.25 14.60 27.80
N SER A 33 7.41 14.54 27.15
CA SER A 33 7.96 15.66 26.37
C SER A 33 7.03 16.14 25.26
N ASP A 34 7.12 17.44 24.95
CA ASP A 34 6.42 18.13 23.85
C ASP A 34 7.19 18.09 22.52
N SER A 35 8.40 17.53 22.51
CA SER A 35 9.29 17.53 21.34
C SER A 35 10.09 16.25 21.22
N LEU A 36 10.68 16.05 20.04
CA LEU A 36 11.63 14.96 19.79
C LEU A 36 13.00 15.31 20.40
N GLU A 37 13.69 14.28 20.89
CA GLU A 37 15.09 14.38 21.29
C GLU A 37 16.02 14.48 20.06
N SER A 38 17.28 14.79 20.31
CA SER A 38 18.34 14.69 19.29
C SER A 38 18.37 13.27 18.71
N GLY A 39 18.39 13.15 17.37
CA GLY A 39 18.29 11.87 16.67
C GLY A 39 16.87 11.37 16.42
N GLY A 40 15.85 12.16 16.77
CA GLY A 40 14.45 11.87 16.45
C GLY A 40 13.79 10.85 17.39
N ALA A 41 14.41 10.53 18.52
CA ALA A 41 13.79 9.68 19.53
C ALA A 41 12.68 10.44 20.28
N TYR A 42 11.72 9.70 20.83
CA TYR A 42 10.65 10.25 21.65
C TYR A 42 10.34 9.34 22.84
N GLY A 43 10.12 9.93 24.01
CA GLY A 43 9.75 9.24 25.23
C GLY A 43 10.53 9.73 26.45
N GLU A 44 10.15 9.23 27.62
CA GLU A 44 10.76 9.61 28.90
C GLU A 44 11.54 8.45 29.50
N ASN A 45 12.73 8.74 30.04
CA ASN A 45 13.56 7.72 30.67
C ASN A 45 13.20 7.55 32.14
N VAL A 46 12.99 6.31 32.57
CA VAL A 46 12.91 5.92 33.98
C VAL A 46 14.21 5.21 34.35
N LEU A 47 14.97 5.79 35.27
CA LEU A 47 16.19 5.18 35.79
C LEU A 47 15.86 3.98 36.66
N LEU A 48 16.60 2.89 36.46
CA LEU A 48 16.54 1.69 37.31
C LEU A 48 17.71 1.69 38.28
N ASN A 49 17.56 0.96 39.39
CA ASN A 49 18.59 0.86 40.42
C ASN A 49 19.75 -0.11 40.07
N ASN A 50 19.60 -0.91 39.02
CA ASN A 50 20.58 -1.88 38.53
C ASN A 50 20.43 -2.06 37.02
N THR A 51 21.33 -2.83 36.42
CA THR A 51 21.19 -3.33 35.05
C THR A 51 20.37 -4.62 35.03
N TYR A 52 19.39 -4.70 34.12
CA TYR A 52 18.51 -5.86 33.95
C TYR A 52 18.44 -6.32 32.49
N ASP A 53 18.10 -7.59 32.29
CA ASP A 53 17.77 -8.16 30.99
C ASP A 53 16.28 -7.96 30.66
N GLU A 54 15.93 -7.92 29.37
CA GLU A 54 14.53 -7.76 28.89
C GLU A 54 13.59 -8.82 29.50
N ASN A 55 14.05 -10.08 29.54
CA ASN A 55 13.23 -11.19 30.03
C ASN A 55 12.93 -11.07 31.54
N GLN A 56 13.73 -10.31 32.31
CA GLN A 56 13.55 -10.09 33.74
C GLN A 56 12.53 -9.01 34.06
N LEU A 57 12.14 -8.17 33.09
CA LEU A 57 11.29 -7.01 33.33
C LEU A 57 9.87 -7.23 32.80
N SER A 58 8.92 -6.63 33.53
CA SER A 58 7.55 -6.39 33.09
C SER A 58 7.24 -4.93 33.35
N VAL A 59 6.73 -4.23 32.33
CA VAL A 59 6.37 -2.81 32.44
C VAL A 59 4.90 -2.66 32.14
N LEU A 60 4.16 -2.09 33.09
CA LEU A 60 2.81 -1.61 32.88
C LEU A 60 2.88 -0.11 32.64
N VAL A 61 2.34 0.35 31.52
CA VAL A 61 2.21 1.77 31.19
C VAL A 61 0.76 2.04 30.87
N VAL A 62 0.17 3.00 31.57
CA VAL A 62 -1.21 3.44 31.37
C VAL A 62 -1.16 4.87 30.87
N PRO A 63 -1.58 5.14 29.63
CA PRO A 63 -1.65 6.51 29.15
C PRO A 63 -2.70 7.27 29.96
N GLY A 64 -2.40 8.53 30.28
CA GLY A 64 -3.39 9.47 30.75
C GLY A 64 -4.44 9.77 29.68
N ARG A 65 -5.13 10.90 29.83
CA ARG A 65 -6.16 11.30 28.87
C ARG A 65 -5.52 11.71 27.53
N PRO A 66 -5.91 11.10 26.40
CA PRO A 66 -5.44 11.58 25.10
C PRO A 66 -6.07 12.93 24.77
N ASN A 67 -5.20 13.85 24.35
CA ASN A 67 -5.60 15.01 23.57
C ASN A 67 -5.61 14.62 22.09
N TYR A 68 -6.64 15.02 21.38
CA TYR A 68 -6.75 14.82 19.95
C TYR A 68 -7.21 16.10 19.27
N ASN A 69 -6.60 16.41 18.13
CA ASN A 69 -6.93 17.55 17.31
C ASN A 69 -7.33 17.02 15.94
N VAL A 70 -8.61 17.18 15.61
CA VAL A 70 -9.18 16.80 14.33
C VAL A 70 -10.00 17.96 13.80
N THR A 71 -9.83 18.28 12.53
CA THR A 71 -10.63 19.32 11.89
C THR A 71 -11.89 18.70 11.29
N TYR A 72 -13.00 19.42 11.43
CA TYR A 72 -14.25 19.08 10.79
C TYR A 72 -14.40 19.88 9.49
N SER A 73 -14.47 19.18 8.36
CA SER A 73 -14.78 19.80 7.07
C SER A 73 -16.23 19.57 6.72
N ARG A 74 -17.00 20.65 6.61
CA ARG A 74 -18.39 20.64 6.14
C ARG A 74 -18.44 20.99 4.66
N TRP A 75 -18.61 19.98 3.80
CA TRP A 75 -18.97 20.24 2.41
C TRP A 75 -20.46 20.65 2.33
N ILE A 76 -20.73 21.85 1.83
CA ILE A 76 -22.10 22.31 1.52
C ILE A 76 -22.23 22.37 0.00
N SER A 77 -22.67 21.25 -0.59
CA SER A 77 -23.36 21.28 -1.87
C SER A 77 -24.30 20.08 -1.97
N GLY A 78 -25.58 20.33 -1.67
CA GLY A 78 -26.70 19.58 -2.24
C GLY A 78 -26.80 18.08 -1.99
N THR A 79 -26.69 17.60 -0.74
CA THR A 79 -27.23 16.29 -0.27
C THR A 79 -26.24 15.11 -0.21
N LEU A 80 -25.22 15.18 0.66
CA LEU A 80 -24.68 14.00 1.38
C LEU A 80 -23.71 14.44 2.49
N TYR A 81 -24.02 14.05 3.73
CA TYR A 81 -23.20 14.34 4.90
C TYR A 81 -22.26 13.16 5.16
N TYR A 82 -20.96 13.36 4.96
CA TYR A 82 -19.96 12.46 5.53
C TYR A 82 -19.25 13.21 6.65
N ASN A 83 -19.59 12.91 7.90
CA ASN A 83 -18.82 13.36 9.06
C ASN A 83 -17.48 12.61 9.04
N THR A 84 -16.52 13.14 8.27
CA THR A 84 -15.17 12.57 8.18
C THR A 84 -14.24 13.49 8.95
N PHE A 85 -13.49 12.91 9.89
CA PHE A 85 -12.45 13.64 10.60
C PHE A 85 -11.21 13.73 9.71
N TYR A 86 -10.49 14.85 9.77
CA TYR A 86 -9.22 15.03 9.09
C TYR A 86 -8.17 15.45 10.09
N LEU A 87 -6.91 15.15 9.78
CA LEU A 87 -5.80 15.75 10.52
C LEU A 87 -5.81 17.26 10.34
N ASP A 88 -5.62 17.98 11.43
CA ASP A 88 -5.50 19.45 11.45
C ASP A 88 -4.14 19.88 10.88
N ASP A 89 -4.13 20.73 9.85
CA ASP A 89 -2.90 21.19 9.18
C ASP A 89 -2.11 22.24 9.97
N ALA A 90 -2.67 22.77 11.06
CA ALA A 90 -1.95 23.60 12.02
C ALA A 90 -1.09 22.78 13.01
N GLU A 91 -1.27 21.46 13.07
CA GLU A 91 -0.60 20.57 14.02
C GLU A 91 0.55 19.78 13.37
N THR A 92 1.55 19.44 14.18
CA THR A 92 2.65 18.57 13.73
C THR A 92 2.36 17.12 14.14
N TYR A 93 2.42 16.23 13.16
CA TYR A 93 2.32 14.79 13.39
C TYR A 93 3.64 14.11 13.08
N TYR A 94 3.73 12.84 13.44
CA TYR A 94 4.93 12.04 13.26
C TYR A 94 4.60 10.63 12.75
N THR A 95 5.54 10.04 12.04
CA THR A 95 5.59 8.60 11.77
C THR A 95 6.73 7.97 12.56
N ARG A 96 6.53 6.75 13.05
CA ARG A 96 7.53 6.02 13.82
C ARG A 96 8.13 4.89 12.99
N ASN A 97 9.47 4.82 12.93
CA ASN A 97 10.17 3.64 12.46
C ASN A 97 10.12 2.58 13.57
N THR A 98 9.46 1.44 13.32
CA THR A 98 9.27 0.40 14.34
C THR A 98 10.56 -0.33 14.72
N THR A 99 11.57 -0.32 13.84
CA THR A 99 12.87 -0.96 14.06
C THR A 99 13.79 -0.08 14.89
N THR A 100 13.87 1.22 14.58
CA THR A 100 14.82 2.15 15.23
C THR A 100 14.20 2.98 16.34
N GLY A 101 12.87 3.05 16.41
CA GLY A 101 12.14 3.95 17.32
C GLY A 101 12.16 5.42 16.90
N ALA A 102 12.90 5.78 15.85
CA ALA A 102 13.01 7.15 15.38
C ALA A 102 11.68 7.67 14.81
N MET A 103 11.34 8.88 15.18
CA MET A 103 10.17 9.62 14.74
C MET A 103 10.59 10.61 13.64
N THR A 104 9.82 10.65 12.56
CA THR A 104 9.97 11.64 11.49
C THR A 104 8.69 12.45 11.36
N THR A 105 8.80 13.73 11.06
CA THR A 105 7.64 14.60 10.89
C THR A 105 6.77 14.11 9.74
N PHE A 106 5.45 14.24 9.93
CA PHE A 106 4.43 13.95 8.94
C PHE A 106 3.60 15.22 8.74
N SER A 107 3.49 15.65 7.49
CA SER A 107 2.61 16.76 7.11
C SER A 107 1.20 16.23 6.88
N ALA A 108 0.21 16.82 7.56
CA ALA A 108 -1.20 16.55 7.34
C ALA A 108 -1.70 16.94 5.94
N GLY A 109 -0.86 17.58 5.12
CA GLY A 109 -1.26 18.19 3.85
C GLY A 109 -2.01 19.51 4.07
N ASN A 110 -2.24 20.27 3.00
CA ASN A 110 -3.06 21.48 3.09
C ASN A 110 -4.52 21.08 2.95
N LEU A 111 -5.39 21.50 3.88
CA LEU A 111 -6.84 21.28 3.79
C LEU A 111 -7.50 22.21 2.75
N THR A 112 -7.01 22.19 1.51
CA THR A 112 -7.46 23.06 0.43
C THR A 112 -8.91 22.73 0.08
N VAL A 113 -9.78 23.74 0.17
CA VAL A 113 -11.20 23.63 -0.18
C VAL A 113 -11.32 23.10 -1.62
N ASN A 114 -12.24 22.16 -1.81
CA ASN A 114 -12.51 21.48 -3.09
C ASN A 114 -11.42 20.55 -3.63
N ASN A 115 -10.30 20.34 -2.92
CA ASN A 115 -9.27 19.39 -3.34
C ASN A 115 -9.08 18.26 -2.32
N LYS A 116 -9.91 17.22 -2.42
CA LYS A 116 -9.86 16.07 -1.49
C LYS A 116 -8.56 15.26 -1.55
N SER A 117 -7.76 15.39 -2.62
CA SER A 117 -6.50 14.63 -2.73
C SER A 117 -5.42 15.16 -1.80
N THR A 118 -5.60 16.35 -1.21
CA THR A 118 -4.66 16.92 -0.24
C THR A 118 -5.07 16.68 1.21
N TRP A 119 -6.17 15.95 1.43
CA TRP A 119 -6.73 15.73 2.76
C TRP A 119 -6.40 14.32 3.25
N ASN A 120 -6.00 14.17 4.51
CA ASN A 120 -5.75 12.88 5.15
C ASN A 120 -6.94 12.52 6.07
N PRO A 121 -7.89 11.67 5.64
CA PRO A 121 -9.04 11.29 6.45
C PRO A 121 -8.58 10.43 7.63
N VAL A 122 -9.11 10.71 8.81
CA VAL A 122 -8.90 9.95 10.04
C VAL A 122 -10.00 8.90 10.17
N LEU A 123 -9.59 7.64 10.24
CA LEU A 123 -10.45 6.47 10.44
C LEU A 123 -10.65 6.16 11.93
N SER A 124 -9.62 6.37 12.75
CA SER A 124 -9.66 6.12 14.18
C SER A 124 -8.64 6.96 14.93
N VAL A 125 -8.95 7.27 16.19
CA VAL A 125 -8.07 7.96 17.13
C VAL A 125 -8.04 7.17 18.44
N PHE A 126 -6.86 6.83 18.93
CA PHE A 126 -6.70 6.07 20.18
C PHE A 126 -5.37 6.37 20.87
N PRO A 127 -5.29 6.28 22.21
CA PRO A 127 -4.02 6.40 22.91
C PRO A 127 -3.18 5.15 22.70
N ILE A 128 -1.86 5.31 22.66
CA ILE A 128 -0.92 4.20 22.74
C ILE A 128 0.15 4.53 23.78
N ALA A 129 0.53 3.54 24.59
CA ALA A 129 1.67 3.64 25.50
C ALA A 129 2.36 2.29 25.64
N PHE A 130 3.68 2.30 25.67
CA PHE A 130 4.53 1.11 25.84
C PHE A 130 5.93 1.54 26.29
N TRP A 131 6.79 0.58 26.58
CA TRP A 131 8.21 0.84 26.82
C TRP A 131 9.04 0.41 25.60
N ASP A 132 10.03 1.21 25.24
CA ASP A 132 10.95 0.96 24.13
C ASP A 132 12.30 0.49 24.68
N LYS A 133 12.85 -0.54 24.04
CA LYS A 133 14.17 -1.09 24.36
C LYS A 133 15.31 -0.33 23.69
N MET A 134 15.02 0.56 22.74
CA MET A 134 16.02 1.38 22.04
C MET A 134 17.20 0.56 21.48
N GLY A 135 16.98 -0.72 21.16
CA GLY A 135 17.99 -1.62 20.59
C GLY A 135 19.00 -2.27 21.55
N ALA A 136 18.95 -2.02 22.87
CA ALA A 136 19.87 -2.65 23.82
C ALA A 136 19.39 -4.06 24.28
N SER A 137 20.31 -4.90 24.74
CA SER A 137 20.01 -6.22 25.33
C SER A 137 19.94 -6.20 26.86
N THR A 138 20.56 -5.21 27.48
CA THR A 138 20.59 -4.94 28.93
C THR A 138 20.33 -3.47 29.18
N PHE A 139 19.64 -3.13 30.28
CA PHE A 139 19.20 -1.77 30.52
C PHE A 139 19.35 -1.35 31.98
N SER A 140 19.92 -0.17 32.21
CA SER A 140 19.89 0.56 33.50
C SER A 140 18.84 1.67 33.52
N SER A 141 18.13 1.86 32.42
CA SER A 141 16.98 2.76 32.27
C SER A 141 16.04 2.17 31.23
N ILE A 142 14.73 2.40 31.38
CA ILE A 142 13.77 2.12 30.31
C ILE A 142 13.22 3.42 29.75
N ARG A 143 12.89 3.43 28.46
CA ARG A 143 12.21 4.55 27.83
C ARG A 143 10.72 4.26 27.72
N LEU A 144 9.89 5.11 28.30
CA LEU A 144 8.44 5.04 28.12
C LEU A 144 8.04 5.89 26.92
N PHE A 145 7.26 5.31 26.03
CA PHE A 145 6.64 5.98 24.89
C PHE A 145 5.14 6.11 25.16
N ALA A 146 4.57 7.28 24.89
CA ALA A 146 3.11 7.44 24.84
C ALA A 146 2.69 8.56 23.89
N ALA A 147 1.71 8.30 23.05
CA ALA A 147 1.25 9.24 22.02
C ALA A 147 -0.23 9.04 21.70
N THR A 148 -0.88 10.06 21.14
CA THR A 148 -2.20 9.89 20.51
C THR A 148 -1.96 9.40 19.09
N CYS A 149 -2.55 8.26 18.76
CA CYS A 149 -2.43 7.58 17.48
C CYS A 149 -3.63 7.93 16.59
N TYR A 150 -3.35 8.25 15.32
CA TYR A 150 -4.35 8.46 14.28
C TYR A 150 -4.13 7.41 13.20
N LEU A 151 -5.14 6.58 12.98
CA LEU A 151 -5.22 5.74 11.80
C LEU A 151 -5.81 6.60 10.69
N ILE A 152 -5.01 6.94 9.68
CA ILE A 152 -5.44 7.77 8.55
C ILE A 152 -5.48 6.97 7.26
N ARG A 153 -6.24 7.43 6.28
CA ARG A 153 -6.12 6.98 4.89
C ARG A 153 -5.10 7.85 4.16
N ASP A 154 -4.06 7.28 3.55
CA ASP A 154 -3.03 8.04 2.82
C ASP A 154 -3.38 8.10 1.32
N PRO A 155 -4.01 9.18 0.82
CA PRO A 155 -4.44 9.28 -0.58
C PRO A 155 -3.25 9.36 -1.55
N ASN A 156 -2.05 9.69 -1.07
CA ASN A 156 -0.87 9.84 -1.92
C ASN A 156 -0.19 8.51 -2.24
N ASN A 157 -0.65 7.39 -1.67
CA ASN A 157 -0.09 6.08 -1.94
C ASN A 157 -0.65 5.42 -3.21
N ASP A 158 -1.70 6.00 -3.81
CA ASP A 158 -2.16 5.70 -5.17
C ASP A 158 -1.23 6.35 -6.21
N THR A 159 0.07 6.07 -6.11
CA THR A 159 1.02 6.54 -7.12
C THR A 159 0.84 5.73 -8.40
N ASN A 160 0.46 6.44 -9.46
CA ASN A 160 0.44 5.95 -10.81
C ASN A 160 1.90 5.61 -11.21
N LEU A 161 2.32 4.35 -11.02
CA LEU A 161 3.71 3.87 -11.14
C LEU A 161 4.42 4.41 -12.39
N SER A 162 5.48 5.21 -12.29
CA SER A 162 6.33 5.52 -13.46
C SER A 162 7.21 4.31 -13.77
N LEU A 163 7.16 3.81 -15.00
CA LEU A 163 7.72 2.51 -15.39
C LEU A 163 8.57 2.62 -16.65
N ALA A 164 9.64 1.83 -16.73
CA ALA A 164 10.38 1.59 -17.96
C ALA A 164 9.74 0.40 -18.72
N GLY A 165 9.32 0.65 -19.97
CA GLY A 165 8.71 -0.36 -20.86
C GLY A 165 9.70 -0.90 -21.89
N SER A 166 9.49 -2.14 -22.35
CA SER A 166 10.18 -2.71 -23.52
C SER A 166 9.18 -3.54 -24.34
N ALA A 167 9.33 -3.52 -25.67
CA ALA A 167 8.49 -4.26 -26.61
C ALA A 167 9.36 -5.05 -27.60
N SER A 168 8.93 -6.26 -27.99
CA SER A 168 9.59 -7.10 -28.99
C SER A 168 8.58 -7.98 -29.75
N GLY A 169 8.73 -8.11 -31.07
CA GLY A 169 7.82 -8.91 -31.89
C GLY A 169 8.09 -8.81 -33.40
N SER A 170 7.48 -9.69 -34.18
CA SER A 170 7.59 -9.73 -35.65
C SER A 170 6.54 -8.85 -36.36
N GLY A 171 5.57 -8.31 -35.62
CA GLY A 171 4.64 -7.29 -36.08
C GLY A 171 5.20 -5.88 -35.89
N GLY A 172 4.68 -4.89 -36.64
CA GLY A 172 5.16 -3.51 -36.58
C GLY A 172 5.10 -2.94 -35.16
N MET A 173 6.23 -2.46 -34.64
CA MET A 173 6.31 -1.77 -33.36
C MET A 173 6.57 -0.28 -33.60
N ASN A 174 5.57 0.57 -33.35
CA ASN A 174 5.70 2.00 -33.66
C ASN A 174 6.33 2.84 -32.53
N SER A 175 6.20 2.43 -31.25
CA SER A 175 6.94 3.08 -30.13
C SER A 175 6.80 2.30 -28.80
N PRO A 176 7.88 1.79 -28.19
CA PRO A 176 7.85 1.20 -26.84
C PRO A 176 7.42 2.20 -25.74
N ASN A 177 7.47 3.51 -26.03
CA ASN A 177 7.16 4.58 -25.08
C ASN A 177 5.65 4.78 -24.86
N ASN A 178 4.79 4.13 -25.66
CA ASN A 178 3.34 4.28 -25.54
C ASN A 178 2.71 3.43 -24.43
N ILE A 179 3.54 2.83 -23.57
CA ILE A 179 3.04 2.12 -22.41
C ILE A 179 2.87 3.15 -21.29
N LYS A 180 1.60 3.43 -20.93
CA LYS A 180 1.21 4.24 -19.76
C LYS A 180 1.43 5.75 -19.90
N ASP A 181 1.36 6.27 -21.12
CA ASP A 181 1.37 7.71 -21.41
C ASP A 181 -0.05 8.33 -21.47
N ASN A 182 -1.09 7.55 -21.16
CA ASN A 182 -2.50 7.94 -21.31
C ASN A 182 -2.86 8.34 -22.75
N ASN A 183 -2.05 7.93 -23.73
CA ASN A 183 -2.27 8.20 -25.13
C ASN A 183 -2.96 7.01 -25.81
N THR A 184 -4.27 7.14 -25.91
CA THR A 184 -5.14 6.17 -26.60
C THR A 184 -5.04 6.25 -28.13
N SER A 185 -4.21 7.13 -28.68
CA SER A 185 -4.18 7.46 -30.12
C SER A 185 -3.01 6.82 -30.87
N THR A 186 -2.01 6.34 -30.15
CA THR A 186 -0.80 5.69 -30.70
C THR A 186 -0.74 4.25 -30.21
N TRP A 187 -0.12 3.38 -31.01
CA TRP A 187 -0.04 1.96 -30.71
C TRP A 187 1.40 1.48 -30.75
N TYR A 188 1.71 0.43 -29.99
CA TYR A 188 3.07 -0.11 -29.91
C TYR A 188 3.23 -1.51 -30.49
N GLY A 189 2.14 -2.22 -30.80
CA GLY A 189 2.15 -3.50 -31.49
C GLY A 189 1.05 -3.54 -32.54
N GLN A 190 1.38 -4.05 -33.73
CA GLN A 190 0.47 -4.25 -34.85
C GLN A 190 0.61 -5.67 -35.38
N GLY A 191 -0.49 -6.25 -35.88
CA GLY A 191 -0.47 -7.56 -36.55
C GLY A 191 0.07 -7.48 -37.97
N CYS A 192 -0.40 -8.38 -38.84
CA CYS A 192 0.04 -8.43 -40.25
C CYS A 192 -1.12 -8.20 -41.23
N TYR A 193 -0.76 -7.63 -42.37
CA TYR A 193 -1.65 -7.36 -43.49
C TYR A 193 -1.24 -8.21 -44.68
N VAL A 194 -2.19 -8.92 -45.30
CA VAL A 194 -1.93 -9.79 -46.47
C VAL A 194 -2.77 -9.41 -47.67
N SER A 195 -2.13 -9.46 -48.82
CA SER A 195 -2.79 -9.36 -50.12
C SER A 195 -3.45 -10.69 -50.52
N PHE A 196 -4.30 -10.63 -51.54
CA PHE A 196 -5.01 -11.78 -52.09
C PHE A 196 -4.10 -13.00 -52.34
N GLY A 197 -4.58 -14.18 -51.93
CA GLY A 197 -3.86 -15.45 -52.12
C GLY A 197 -2.75 -15.71 -51.10
N ASN A 198 -2.54 -14.80 -50.14
CA ASN A 198 -1.53 -14.95 -49.10
C ASN A 198 -2.15 -15.16 -47.72
N SER A 199 -1.32 -15.73 -46.84
CA SER A 199 -1.59 -15.85 -45.41
C SER A 199 -0.40 -15.36 -44.61
N CYS A 200 -0.64 -14.86 -43.40
CA CYS A 200 0.41 -14.49 -42.48
C CYS A 200 0.06 -14.91 -41.06
N SER A 201 1.08 -15.22 -40.28
CA SER A 201 1.03 -15.37 -38.83
C SER A 201 1.87 -14.28 -38.19
N TRP A 202 1.42 -13.75 -37.06
CA TRP A 202 2.12 -12.70 -36.34
C TRP A 202 2.08 -12.93 -34.84
N SER A 203 3.08 -12.41 -34.15
CA SER A 203 3.14 -12.39 -32.69
C SER A 203 3.95 -11.19 -32.21
N TYR A 204 3.53 -10.59 -31.11
CA TYR A 204 4.33 -9.60 -30.39
C TYR A 204 4.15 -9.74 -28.88
N SER A 205 5.10 -9.19 -28.14
CA SER A 205 5.04 -9.07 -26.69
C SER A 205 5.47 -7.67 -26.25
N ALA A 206 4.84 -7.18 -25.20
CA ALA A 206 5.28 -5.98 -24.51
C ALA A 206 5.21 -6.20 -23.02
N GLN A 207 6.16 -5.62 -22.30
CA GLN A 207 6.24 -5.77 -20.87
C GLN A 207 6.70 -4.49 -20.20
N VAL A 208 6.33 -4.38 -18.94
CA VAL A 208 6.63 -3.26 -18.08
C VAL A 208 7.13 -3.78 -16.75
N SER A 209 8.31 -3.34 -16.34
CA SER A 209 8.94 -3.77 -15.09
C SER A 209 8.84 -2.66 -14.03
N PHE A 210 8.63 -3.06 -12.78
CA PHE A 210 8.58 -2.19 -11.60
C PHE A 210 9.28 -2.83 -10.41
N ALA A 211 9.57 -2.01 -9.38
CA ALA A 211 9.77 -2.51 -8.02
C ALA A 211 8.58 -3.38 -7.60
N SER A 212 8.79 -4.36 -6.73
CA SER A 212 7.73 -5.25 -6.23
C SER A 212 6.50 -4.47 -5.69
N LYS A 213 5.29 -4.79 -6.19
CA LYS A 213 4.02 -4.15 -5.81
C LYS A 213 2.89 -5.16 -5.60
N THR A 214 1.84 -4.70 -4.92
CA THR A 214 0.54 -5.40 -4.90
C THR A 214 -0.34 -4.82 -6.00
N ILE A 215 -0.69 -5.61 -7.01
CA ILE A 215 -1.57 -5.18 -8.10
C ILE A 215 -3.01 -5.58 -7.77
N THR A 216 -3.93 -4.62 -7.86
CA THR A 216 -5.36 -4.81 -7.59
C THR A 216 -6.22 -4.82 -8.85
N LYS A 217 -5.70 -4.22 -9.93
CA LYS A 217 -6.38 -4.17 -11.23
C LYS A 217 -5.38 -4.04 -12.36
N THR A 218 -5.61 -4.75 -13.45
CA THR A 218 -4.92 -4.54 -14.73
C THR A 218 -5.91 -4.10 -15.78
N GLU A 219 -5.52 -3.15 -16.62
CA GLU A 219 -6.33 -2.70 -17.74
C GLU A 219 -5.49 -2.72 -19.01
N ILE A 220 -6.11 -3.15 -20.10
CA ILE A 220 -5.55 -3.07 -21.43
C ILE A 220 -6.51 -2.31 -22.32
N TYR A 221 -6.00 -1.31 -23.03
CA TYR A 221 -6.72 -0.63 -24.09
C TYR A 221 -6.19 -1.13 -25.45
N HIS A 222 -7.06 -1.79 -26.20
CA HIS A 222 -6.70 -2.49 -27.43
C HIS A 222 -7.84 -2.48 -28.45
N ALA A 223 -7.52 -2.76 -29.71
CA ALA A 223 -8.47 -3.00 -30.76
C ALA A 223 -8.03 -4.22 -31.60
N PRO A 224 -8.85 -5.27 -31.70
CA PRO A 224 -8.74 -6.20 -32.80
C PRO A 224 -9.23 -5.47 -34.05
N LEU A 225 -8.35 -5.20 -35.00
CA LEU A 225 -8.71 -4.59 -36.28
C LEU A 225 -8.76 -5.68 -37.35
N SER A 226 -9.85 -5.69 -38.10
CA SER A 226 -9.97 -6.52 -39.28
C SER A 226 -10.63 -5.74 -40.39
N THR A 227 -9.91 -5.58 -41.50
CA THR A 227 -10.46 -5.04 -42.74
C THR A 227 -10.97 -6.22 -43.56
N ILE A 228 -12.21 -6.66 -43.31
CA ILE A 228 -12.83 -7.74 -44.08
C ILE A 228 -13.98 -7.18 -44.93
N SER A 229 -13.88 -7.38 -46.24
CA SER A 229 -15.03 -7.56 -47.11
C SER A 229 -14.85 -8.86 -47.90
N GLY A 230 -15.88 -9.71 -47.97
CA GLY A 230 -15.93 -10.85 -48.90
C GLY A 230 -15.13 -12.12 -48.56
N GLY A 231 -15.46 -12.85 -47.48
CA GLY A 231 -15.05 -14.26 -47.29
C GLY A 231 -13.64 -14.50 -46.73
N ASN A 232 -13.02 -13.46 -46.16
CA ASN A 232 -11.69 -13.51 -45.56
C ASN A 232 -11.74 -13.79 -44.05
N TYR A 233 -10.65 -14.29 -43.46
CA TYR A 233 -10.60 -14.64 -42.03
C TYR A 233 -9.43 -13.98 -41.31
N ALA A 234 -9.73 -13.39 -40.16
CA ALA A 234 -8.77 -12.86 -39.21
C ALA A 234 -9.10 -13.40 -37.81
N ASN A 235 -8.12 -14.04 -37.18
CA ASN A 235 -8.25 -14.58 -35.83
C ASN A 235 -7.01 -14.20 -35.02
N GLY A 236 -7.18 -14.12 -33.71
CA GLY A 236 -6.05 -14.04 -32.81
C GLY A 236 -6.43 -14.19 -31.35
N THR A 237 -5.38 -14.13 -30.52
CA THR A 237 -5.45 -14.29 -29.07
C THR A 237 -4.47 -13.32 -28.42
N TYR A 238 -4.83 -12.81 -27.25
CA TYR A 238 -3.87 -12.16 -26.37
C TYR A 238 -3.98 -12.68 -24.95
N THR A 239 -2.85 -12.64 -24.24
CA THR A 239 -2.75 -13.01 -22.84
C THR A 239 -2.00 -11.93 -22.08
N VAL A 240 -2.59 -11.46 -20.97
CA VAL A 240 -1.92 -10.61 -19.99
C VAL A 240 -1.46 -11.48 -18.83
N SER A 241 -0.18 -11.37 -18.47
CA SER A 241 0.44 -12.11 -17.39
C SER A 241 1.16 -11.19 -16.42
N LEU A 242 1.23 -11.62 -15.16
CA LEU A 242 2.02 -10.99 -14.10
C LEU A 242 3.18 -11.90 -13.72
N TYR A 243 4.34 -11.32 -13.42
CA TYR A 243 5.48 -12.04 -12.85
C TYR A 243 5.54 -11.80 -11.34
N TYR A 244 5.34 -12.84 -10.54
CA TYR A 244 5.44 -12.83 -9.09
C TYR A 244 5.75 -14.23 -8.57
N SER A 245 6.33 -14.34 -7.37
CA SER A 245 6.75 -15.61 -6.77
C SER A 245 7.67 -16.45 -7.68
N GLY A 246 8.53 -15.78 -8.46
CA GLY A 246 9.49 -16.42 -9.36
C GLY A 246 8.90 -16.98 -10.67
N GLY A 247 7.61 -16.77 -10.96
CA GLY A 247 6.94 -17.33 -12.14
C GLY A 247 5.97 -16.38 -12.82
N TRP A 248 5.58 -16.73 -14.06
CA TRP A 248 4.54 -16.05 -14.82
C TRP A 248 3.16 -16.63 -14.52
N HIS A 249 2.18 -15.77 -14.30
CA HIS A 249 0.79 -16.14 -14.04
C HIS A 249 -0.12 -15.42 -15.03
N SER A 250 -0.88 -16.16 -15.83
CA SER A 250 -1.90 -15.58 -16.71
C SER A 250 -3.09 -15.08 -15.88
N ILE A 251 -3.51 -13.84 -16.11
CA ILE A 251 -4.64 -13.23 -15.39
C ILE A 251 -5.82 -12.90 -16.30
N LEU A 252 -5.55 -12.77 -17.60
CA LEU A 252 -6.54 -12.45 -18.62
C LEU A 252 -6.10 -13.08 -19.94
N THR A 253 -6.98 -13.86 -20.54
CA THR A 253 -6.81 -14.39 -21.89
C THR A 253 -8.08 -14.12 -22.66
N ALA A 254 -7.96 -13.61 -23.88
CA ALA A 254 -9.09 -13.44 -24.78
C ALA A 254 -8.69 -13.81 -26.21
N SER A 255 -9.70 -14.20 -26.97
CA SER A 255 -9.60 -14.56 -28.38
C SER A 255 -10.62 -13.76 -29.18
N TRP A 256 -10.30 -13.45 -30.42
CA TRP A 256 -11.27 -12.92 -31.37
C TRP A 256 -11.23 -13.71 -32.66
N SER A 257 -12.39 -13.77 -33.31
CA SER A 257 -12.57 -14.42 -34.60
C SER A 257 -13.70 -13.73 -35.37
N GLY A 258 -13.51 -13.50 -36.67
CA GLY A 258 -14.61 -13.14 -37.59
C GLY A 258 -14.58 -11.71 -38.16
N ASN A 259 -15.69 -11.36 -38.84
CA ASN A 259 -15.80 -10.25 -39.81
C ASN A 259 -16.02 -8.85 -39.22
N TYR A 260 -16.09 -8.71 -37.89
CA TYR A 260 -16.42 -7.43 -37.27
C TYR A 260 -15.45 -7.09 -36.14
N ALA A 261 -14.72 -5.99 -36.34
CA ALA A 261 -13.87 -5.39 -35.34
C ALA A 261 -14.73 -4.49 -34.44
N PRO A 262 -14.97 -4.83 -33.15
CA PRO A 262 -15.30 -3.79 -32.20
C PRO A 262 -14.18 -2.76 -32.24
N GLY A 263 -14.52 -1.48 -32.23
CA GLY A 263 -13.52 -0.41 -32.10
C GLY A 263 -12.67 -0.58 -30.83
N PRO A 264 -11.73 0.35 -30.60
CA PRO A 264 -10.91 0.34 -29.40
C PRO A 264 -11.75 0.17 -28.13
N HIS A 265 -11.35 -0.78 -27.28
CA HIS A 265 -12.06 -1.07 -26.05
C HIS A 265 -11.08 -1.42 -24.93
N THR A 266 -11.57 -1.27 -23.70
CA THR A 266 -10.81 -1.59 -22.50
C THR A 266 -11.24 -2.94 -21.97
N THR A 267 -10.28 -3.85 -21.81
CA THR A 267 -10.48 -5.07 -21.02
C THR A 267 -9.75 -4.92 -19.70
N ASN A 268 -10.38 -5.35 -18.61
CA ASN A 268 -9.75 -5.28 -17.28
C ASN A 268 -9.95 -6.57 -16.49
N LYS A 269 -9.05 -6.78 -15.53
CA LYS A 269 -9.15 -7.84 -14.53
C LYS A 269 -8.79 -7.27 -13.18
N THR A 270 -9.66 -7.48 -12.19
CA THR A 270 -9.40 -7.18 -10.79
C THR A 270 -8.85 -8.41 -10.07
N GLY A 271 -7.99 -8.19 -9.07
CA GLY A 271 -7.34 -9.23 -8.29
C GLY A 271 -6.63 -8.65 -7.07
N HIS A 272 -5.81 -9.45 -6.40
CA HIS A 272 -4.94 -9.00 -5.31
C HIS A 272 -3.62 -9.76 -5.40
N TRP A 273 -2.80 -9.39 -6.38
CA TRP A 273 -1.55 -10.07 -6.69
C TRP A 273 -0.41 -9.37 -5.96
N LYS A 274 0.14 -10.02 -4.93
CA LYS A 274 1.28 -9.49 -4.15
C LYS A 274 2.61 -9.83 -4.82
N GLY A 275 3.60 -8.97 -4.64
CA GLY A 275 4.97 -9.25 -5.06
C GLY A 275 5.20 -9.19 -6.57
N VAL A 276 4.35 -8.48 -7.30
CA VAL A 276 4.43 -8.37 -8.76
C VAL A 276 5.55 -7.42 -9.14
N THR A 277 6.41 -7.86 -10.05
CA THR A 277 7.54 -7.07 -10.56
C THR A 277 7.44 -6.78 -12.05
N ILE A 278 6.64 -7.54 -12.81
CA ILE A 278 6.46 -7.36 -14.25
C ILE A 278 5.01 -7.61 -14.64
N ILE A 279 4.46 -6.78 -15.53
CA ILE A 279 3.25 -7.08 -16.32
C ILE A 279 3.65 -7.25 -17.79
N ARG A 280 3.08 -8.25 -18.46
CA ARG A 280 3.36 -8.55 -19.86
C ARG A 280 2.07 -8.83 -20.61
N ILE A 281 1.97 -8.32 -21.84
CA ILE A 281 1.06 -8.84 -22.85
C ILE A 281 1.83 -9.66 -23.88
N VAL A 282 1.26 -10.79 -24.28
CA VAL A 282 1.63 -11.53 -25.48
C VAL A 282 0.39 -11.61 -26.36
N ALA A 283 0.50 -11.19 -27.61
CA ALA A 283 -0.58 -11.26 -28.60
C ALA A 283 -0.07 -11.98 -29.85
N SER A 284 -0.94 -12.80 -30.45
CA SER A 284 -0.63 -13.56 -31.65
C SER A 284 -1.89 -13.77 -32.48
N GLY A 285 -1.72 -13.95 -33.79
CA GLY A 285 -2.84 -14.23 -34.67
C GLY A 285 -2.42 -14.60 -36.09
N SER A 286 -3.43 -14.71 -36.95
CA SER A 286 -3.26 -15.01 -38.36
C SER A 286 -4.30 -14.29 -39.22
N ALA A 287 -3.93 -13.98 -40.46
CA ALA A 287 -4.84 -13.53 -41.51
C ALA A 287 -4.71 -14.41 -42.76
N GLN A 288 -5.81 -14.57 -43.48
CA GLN A 288 -5.87 -15.21 -44.79
C GLN A 288 -6.85 -14.46 -45.71
N ALA A 289 -6.38 -14.12 -46.92
CA ALA A 289 -7.18 -13.46 -47.95
C ALA A 289 -7.60 -14.45 -49.06
N ASN A 290 -8.89 -14.80 -49.12
CA ASN A 290 -9.47 -15.77 -50.05
C ASN A 290 -10.24 -15.14 -51.23
N GLY A 291 -10.58 -13.84 -51.19
CA GLY A 291 -11.42 -13.21 -52.22
C GLY A 291 -10.98 -11.81 -52.62
N GLY A 292 -10.21 -11.69 -53.72
CA GLY A 292 -9.89 -10.49 -54.53
C GLY A 292 -9.45 -9.17 -53.85
N ILE A 293 -9.48 -9.11 -52.53
CA ILE A 293 -9.40 -7.92 -51.70
C ILE A 293 -8.39 -8.22 -50.59
N ASN A 294 -7.59 -7.22 -50.24
CA ASN A 294 -6.63 -7.36 -49.16
C ASN A 294 -7.33 -7.61 -47.81
N THR A 295 -6.72 -8.43 -46.97
CA THR A 295 -7.23 -8.77 -45.63
C THR A 295 -6.18 -8.46 -44.58
N GLY A 296 -6.57 -7.77 -43.52
CA GLY A 296 -5.76 -7.56 -42.33
C GLY A 296 -6.25 -8.40 -41.15
N SER A 297 -5.31 -9.01 -40.43
CA SER A 297 -5.52 -9.48 -39.05
C SER A 297 -4.57 -8.69 -38.18
N GLU A 298 -5.13 -7.74 -37.47
CA GLU A 298 -4.36 -6.85 -36.63
C GLU A 298 -4.90 -6.90 -35.20
N HIS A 299 -3.98 -6.92 -34.25
CA HIS A 299 -4.28 -6.58 -32.88
C HIS A 299 -3.42 -5.39 -32.53
N VAL A 300 -4.08 -4.34 -32.12
CA VAL A 300 -3.45 -3.08 -31.78
C VAL A 300 -3.56 -2.90 -30.28
N THR A 301 -2.43 -2.89 -29.58
CA THR A 301 -2.42 -2.44 -28.18
C THR A 301 -1.98 -0.98 -28.12
N PHE A 302 -2.87 -0.17 -27.57
CA PHE A 302 -2.64 1.25 -27.35
C PHE A 302 -2.03 1.45 -25.97
N GLU A 303 -2.55 0.76 -24.95
CA GLU A 303 -2.09 0.97 -23.57
C GLU A 303 -2.21 -0.28 -22.69
N LEU A 304 -1.26 -0.42 -21.76
CA LEU A 304 -1.25 -1.43 -20.70
C LEU A 304 -1.04 -0.75 -19.35
N ARG A 305 -2.03 -0.87 -18.45
CA ARG A 305 -2.05 -0.26 -17.12
C ARG A 305 -2.12 -1.33 -16.03
N ALA A 306 -1.45 -1.07 -14.92
CA ALA A 306 -1.61 -1.81 -13.68
C ALA A 306 -1.82 -0.83 -12.54
N TRP A 307 -2.83 -1.08 -11.72
CA TRP A 307 -3.18 -0.33 -10.53
C TRP A 307 -2.85 -1.18 -9.31
N GLY A 308 -2.31 -0.54 -8.27
CA GLY A 308 -1.83 -1.29 -7.13
C GLY A 308 -1.24 -0.41 -6.04
N ALA A 309 -1.35 -0.89 -4.80
CA ALA A 309 -0.77 -0.27 -3.63
C ALA A 309 0.77 -0.32 -3.68
N GLY A 310 1.38 0.78 -3.25
CA GLY A 310 2.82 0.87 -3.06
C GLY A 310 3.31 -0.10 -2.00
N SER A 311 3.84 -1.26 -2.41
CA SER A 311 4.45 -2.30 -1.57
C SER A 311 3.48 -3.03 -0.62
N SER A 312 3.93 -4.18 -0.11
CA SER A 312 3.15 -5.39 0.15
C SER A 312 2.31 -5.47 1.42
N ASP A 313 2.16 -4.40 2.21
CA ASP A 313 1.27 -4.34 3.38
C ASP A 313 0.61 -2.96 3.50
N ASP A 314 -0.73 -2.94 3.57
CA ASP A 314 -1.57 -1.85 4.12
C ASP A 314 -1.38 -0.40 3.62
N SER A 315 -1.03 -0.18 2.36
CA SER A 315 -0.71 1.17 1.89
C SER A 315 -1.89 2.16 1.76
N GLU A 316 -3.14 1.75 2.00
CA GLU A 316 -4.23 2.75 2.14
C GLU A 316 -4.24 3.39 3.51
N ASN A 317 -3.75 2.71 4.56
CA ASN A 317 -3.87 3.19 5.93
C ASN A 317 -2.49 3.43 6.55
N LYS A 318 -2.32 4.59 7.16
CA LYS A 318 -1.08 5.00 7.83
C LYS A 318 -1.37 5.33 9.27
N ILE A 319 -0.45 4.95 10.15
CA ILE A 319 -0.48 5.38 11.54
C ILE A 319 0.42 6.61 11.68
N VAL A 320 -0.15 7.70 12.18
CA VAL A 320 0.60 8.89 12.58
C VAL A 320 0.31 9.22 14.04
N TYR A 321 1.23 9.95 14.66
CA TYR A 321 1.23 10.22 16.09
C TYR A 321 1.24 11.72 16.35
N SER A 322 0.51 12.17 17.38
CA SER A 322 0.77 13.44 18.05
C SER A 322 1.33 13.19 19.45
N ILE A 323 2.19 14.08 19.91
CA ILE A 323 3.00 13.91 21.13
C ILE A 323 2.75 15.03 22.15
N GLY A 324 3.10 14.78 23.41
CA GLY A 324 3.05 15.76 24.50
C GLY A 324 1.67 16.39 24.71
N SER A 325 1.64 17.70 24.86
CA SER A 325 0.45 18.58 24.97
C SER A 325 -0.57 18.39 23.86
N LYS A 326 -0.14 17.93 22.68
CA LYS A 326 -1.00 17.63 21.53
C LYS A 326 -1.38 16.16 21.42
N GLY A 327 -0.85 15.31 22.29
CA GLY A 327 -1.06 13.86 22.33
C GLY A 327 -1.35 13.37 23.75
N ILE A 328 -0.45 12.54 24.30
CA ILE A 328 -0.48 12.12 25.70
C ILE A 328 0.48 13.01 26.50
N THR A 329 -0.03 13.72 27.51
CA THR A 329 0.80 14.57 28.38
C THR A 329 1.34 13.84 29.60
N THR A 330 0.63 12.82 30.09
CA THR A 330 1.02 12.08 31.28
C THR A 330 0.83 10.59 31.11
N VAL A 331 1.69 9.81 31.75
CA VAL A 331 1.54 8.36 31.87
C VAL A 331 1.70 7.95 33.32
N ASP A 332 0.91 6.97 33.75
CA ASP A 332 1.15 6.23 34.98
C ASP A 332 1.88 4.93 34.63
N TYR A 333 2.86 4.57 35.44
CA TYR A 333 3.70 3.41 35.14
C TYR A 333 4.05 2.60 36.39
N MET A 334 4.33 1.32 36.16
CA MET A 334 4.89 0.40 37.14
C MET A 334 5.86 -0.56 36.44
N ILE A 335 7.08 -0.63 36.96
CA ILE A 335 8.15 -1.50 36.45
C ILE A 335 8.40 -2.57 37.50
N CYS A 336 8.29 -3.83 37.07
CA CYS A 336 8.45 -4.98 37.92
C CYS A 336 9.60 -5.85 37.44
N ARG A 337 10.43 -6.32 38.37
CA ARG A 337 11.33 -7.46 38.14
C ARG A 337 10.55 -8.74 38.38
N LYS A 338 10.50 -9.62 37.38
CA LYS A 338 9.97 -10.98 37.51
C LYS A 338 10.87 -11.81 38.43
N ARG A 339 10.31 -12.43 39.46
CA ARG A 339 10.98 -13.49 40.21
C ARG A 339 10.58 -14.80 39.55
N PHE A 340 11.46 -15.35 38.72
CA PHE A 340 11.26 -16.72 38.25
C PHE A 340 11.49 -17.64 39.46
N THR A 341 10.43 -18.23 40.01
CA THR A 341 10.59 -19.41 40.85
C THR A 341 11.07 -20.52 39.92
N SER A 342 12.27 -21.03 40.21
CA SER A 342 12.90 -22.16 39.51
C SER A 342 11.97 -23.37 39.41
#